data_AF-A0A821Q0U7-F1
#
_entry.id   AF-A0A821Q0U7-F1
#
_cell.length_a   1.000
_cell.length_b   1.000
_cell.length_c   1.000
_cell.angle_alpha   90.00
_cell.angle_beta   90.00
_cell.angle_gamma   90.00
#
_symmetry.space_group_name_H-M   'P 1'
#
loop_
_entity.id
_entity.type
_entity.pdbx_description
1 polymer ?
#
loop_
_entity_poly.entity_id
_entity_poly.type
_entity_poly.pdbx_seq_one_letter_code
_entity_poly.pdbx_strand_id
1 'polypeptide(L)'
;QLEFKYGDKERAKTVYEKLLASYPKRTDLWSIYIDMLIKYDADPLIVARSIFDRVLSLNIPPKKMKFLIKKYLQFEKQHGTTADVNRAKERITQYVNTNDNNNDTTNSNMETDELDF
;
A
#
# COMPACT_ATOMS: atom_id res chain seq x y z
N GLN A 1 -12.92 -28.57 13.33
CA GLN A 1 -11.56 -28.50 12.77
C GLN A 1 -11.35 -27.19 11.97
N LEU A 2 -11.71 -26.04 12.56
CA LEU A 2 -11.60 -24.72 11.94
C LEU A 2 -10.28 -24.00 12.33
N GLU A 3 -9.75 -24.33 13.51
CA GLU A 3 -8.61 -23.66 14.13
C GLU A 3 -7.30 -23.81 13.35
N PHE A 4 -7.07 -24.93 12.64
CA PHE A 4 -5.84 -25.13 11.86
C PHE A 4 -5.71 -24.15 10.68
N LYS A 5 -6.81 -23.82 9.99
CA LYS A 5 -6.77 -22.88 8.86
C LYS A 5 -6.69 -21.42 9.28
N TYR A 6 -7.18 -21.06 10.48
CA TYR A 6 -7.09 -19.70 11.02
C TYR A 6 -5.77 -19.47 11.76
N GLY A 7 -5.28 -20.48 12.50
CA GLY A 7 -4.02 -20.41 13.23
C GLY A 7 -2.80 -20.17 12.34
N ASP A 8 -2.78 -20.70 11.11
CA ASP A 8 -1.71 -20.40 10.16
C ASP A 8 -1.77 -18.98 9.60
N LYS A 9 -2.97 -18.38 9.47
CA LYS A 9 -3.13 -17.01 8.97
C LYS A 9 -2.64 -15.98 9.97
N GLU A 10 -3.01 -16.12 11.24
CA GLU A 10 -2.56 -15.20 12.30
C GLU A 10 -1.05 -15.31 12.53
N ARG A 11 -0.49 -16.53 12.44
CA ARG A 11 0.96 -16.74 12.46
C ARG A 11 1.63 -16.08 11.25
N ALA A 12 1.09 -16.26 10.05
CA ALA A 12 1.64 -15.62 8.84
C ALA A 12 1.61 -14.09 8.95
N LYS A 13 0.50 -13.49 9.42
CA LYS A 13 0.42 -12.05 9.72
C LYS A 13 1.50 -11.62 10.71
N THR A 14 1.63 -12.33 11.82
CA THR A 14 2.64 -12.01 12.85
C THR A 14 4.06 -12.03 12.29
N VAL A 15 4.38 -13.01 11.44
CA VAL A 15 5.70 -13.11 10.79
C VAL A 15 5.91 -11.94 9.81
N TYR A 16 4.91 -11.62 8.97
CA TYR A 16 4.99 -10.49 8.05
C TYR A 16 5.09 -9.15 8.79
N GLU A 17 4.33 -8.92 9.85
CA GLU A 17 4.41 -7.70 10.66
C GLU A 17 5.81 -7.52 11.26
N LYS A 18 6.42 -8.58 11.80
CA LYS A 18 7.82 -8.54 12.28
C LYS A 18 8.81 -8.25 11.15
N LEU A 19 8.61 -8.86 9.98
CA LEU A 19 9.46 -8.67 8.82
C LEU A 19 9.36 -7.23 8.28
N LEU A 20 8.15 -6.68 8.20
CA LEU A 20 7.88 -5.32 7.74
C LEU A 20 8.36 -4.28 8.76
N ALA A 21 8.29 -4.58 10.05
CA ALA A 21 8.90 -3.76 11.09
C ALA A 21 10.43 -3.72 10.95
N SER A 22 11.06 -4.83 10.55
CA SER A 22 12.50 -4.91 10.32
C SER A 22 12.93 -4.26 8.99
N TYR A 23 12.07 -4.32 7.98
CA TYR A 23 12.35 -3.85 6.62
C TYR A 23 11.23 -2.94 6.07
N PRO A 24 10.94 -1.80 6.71
CA PRO A 24 9.78 -0.97 6.36
C PRO A 24 9.90 -0.33 4.97
N LYS A 25 11.13 -0.16 4.45
CA LYS A 25 11.38 0.43 3.12
C LYS A 25 11.28 -0.58 1.96
N ARG A 26 11.03 -1.87 2.25
CA ARG A 26 10.89 -2.93 1.23
C ARG A 26 9.46 -3.04 0.74
N THR A 27 9.15 -2.23 -0.26
CA THR A 27 7.86 -2.14 -0.96
C THR A 27 7.39 -3.47 -1.55
N ASP A 28 8.32 -4.32 -1.98
CA ASP A 28 8.06 -5.67 -2.49
C ASP A 28 7.38 -6.56 -1.44
N LEU A 29 7.86 -6.50 -0.18
CA LEU A 29 7.28 -7.25 0.93
C LEU A 29 5.88 -6.76 1.27
N TRP A 30 5.66 -5.44 1.23
CA TRP A 30 4.33 -4.85 1.41
C TRP A 30 3.34 -5.34 0.36
N SER A 31 3.75 -5.44 -0.91
CA SER A 31 2.90 -5.94 -1.98
C SER A 31 2.45 -7.38 -1.75
N ILE A 32 3.37 -8.27 -1.36
CA ILE A 32 3.06 -9.68 -1.06
C ILE A 32 2.14 -9.78 0.15
N TYR A 33 2.39 -8.97 1.18
CA TYR A 33 1.55 -8.95 2.38
C TYR A 33 0.11 -8.53 2.05
N ILE A 34 -0.06 -7.49 1.22
CA ILE A 34 -1.37 -7.04 0.76
C ILE A 34 -2.10 -8.15 -0.03
N ASP A 35 -1.41 -8.85 -0.94
CA ASP A 35 -2.03 -9.96 -1.68
C ASP A 35 -2.49 -11.09 -0.76
N MET A 36 -1.67 -11.40 0.25
CA MET A 36 -2.03 -12.39 1.26
C MET A 36 -3.28 -11.97 2.05
N LEU A 37 -3.36 -10.70 2.45
CA LEU A 37 -4.52 -10.18 3.17
C LEU A 37 -5.78 -10.19 2.29
N ILE A 38 -5.68 -9.76 1.03
CA ILE A 38 -6.80 -9.79 0.08
C ILE A 38 -7.34 -11.22 -0.09
N LYS A 39 -6.45 -12.21 -0.11
CA LYS A 39 -6.82 -13.61 -0.35
C LYS A 39 -7.37 -14.36 0.86
N TYR A 40 -6.93 -14.02 2.06
CA TYR A 40 -7.15 -14.86 3.25
C TYR A 40 -7.84 -14.16 4.41
N ASP A 41 -7.94 -12.83 4.41
CA ASP A 41 -8.61 -12.07 5.47
C ASP A 41 -10.14 -12.19 5.39
N ALA A 42 -10.81 -11.94 6.51
CA ALA A 42 -12.28 -11.89 6.57
C ALA A 42 -12.82 -10.61 5.94
N ASP A 43 -12.11 -9.49 6.14
CA ASP A 43 -12.45 -8.16 5.61
C ASP A 43 -11.31 -7.62 4.72
N PRO A 44 -11.04 -8.27 3.58
CA PRO A 44 -9.86 -7.97 2.76
C PRO A 44 -9.80 -6.51 2.30
N LEU A 45 -10.96 -5.89 2.08
CA LEU A 45 -11.07 -4.50 1.65
C LEU A 45 -10.58 -3.52 2.71
N ILE A 46 -11.06 -3.67 3.94
CA ILE A 46 -10.74 -2.78 5.06
C ILE A 46 -9.27 -2.93 5.42
N VAL A 47 -8.80 -4.17 5.52
CA VAL A 47 -7.41 -4.44 5.93
C VAL A 47 -6.41 -4.01 4.85
N ALA A 48 -6.67 -4.28 3.57
CA ALA A 48 -5.77 -3.85 2.50
C ALA A 48 -5.65 -2.31 2.44
N ARG A 49 -6.76 -1.58 2.58
CA ARG A 49 -6.78 -0.11 2.67
C ARG A 49 -5.90 0.40 3.81
N SER A 50 -6.06 -0.17 5.00
CA SER A 50 -5.25 0.18 6.17
C SER A 50 -3.75 -0.03 5.93
N ILE A 51 -3.37 -1.11 5.24
CA ILE A 51 -1.96 -1.35 4.88
C ILE A 51 -1.47 -0.36 3.83
N PHE A 52 -2.26 -0.03 2.80
CA PHE A 52 -1.87 1.00 1.83
C PHE A 52 -1.66 2.36 2.50
N ASP A 53 -2.58 2.79 3.37
CA ASP A 53 -2.44 4.04 4.13
C ASP A 53 -1.19 4.05 5.02
N ARG A 54 -0.91 2.92 5.69
CA ARG A 54 0.30 2.76 6.50
C ARG A 54 1.55 2.90 5.66
N VAL A 55 1.58 2.29 4.49
CA VAL A 55 2.73 2.35 3.57
C VAL A 55 2.93 3.75 3.00
N LEU A 56 1.85 4.45 2.63
CA LEU A 56 1.91 5.85 2.21
C LEU A 56 2.36 6.79 3.32
N SER A 57 2.23 6.39 4.59
CA SER A 57 2.75 7.16 5.73
C SER A 57 4.26 6.95 5.97
N LEU A 58 4.90 6.03 5.23
CA LEU A 58 6.33 5.78 5.35
C LEU A 58 7.14 6.72 4.46
N ASN A 59 8.29 7.19 4.95
CA ASN A 59 9.25 7.98 4.17
C ASN A 59 10.08 7.07 3.22
N ILE A 60 9.42 6.52 2.22
CA ILE A 60 10.01 5.72 1.13
C ILE A 60 10.20 6.66 -0.09
N PRO A 61 11.23 6.50 -0.92
CA PRO A 61 11.35 7.30 -2.14
C PRO A 61 10.21 7.04 -3.15
N PRO A 62 9.63 8.08 -3.79
CA PRO A 62 8.55 7.93 -4.78
C PRO A 62 8.86 6.94 -5.91
N LYS A 63 10.13 6.89 -6.35
CA LYS A 63 10.63 5.93 -7.36
C LYS A 63 10.33 4.47 -6.99
N LYS A 64 10.47 4.11 -5.71
CA LYS A 64 10.18 2.76 -5.20
C LYS A 64 8.70 2.56 -4.92
N MET A 65 7.98 3.62 -4.58
CA MET A 65 6.55 3.55 -4.24
C MET A 65 5.64 3.48 -5.47
N LYS A 66 6.12 3.88 -6.66
CA LYS A 66 5.33 3.96 -7.90
C LYS A 66 4.47 2.72 -8.18
N PHE A 67 5.01 1.52 -8.01
CA PHE A 67 4.26 0.30 -8.31
C PHE A 67 3.18 -0.02 -7.25
N LEU A 68 3.45 0.26 -5.97
CA LEU A 68 2.47 0.10 -4.88
C LEU A 68 1.33 1.10 -5.02
N ILE A 69 1.63 2.34 -5.39
CA ILE A 69 0.64 3.38 -5.71
C ILE A 69 -0.28 2.92 -6.86
N LYS A 70 0.32 2.42 -7.96
CA LYS A 70 -0.46 1.86 -9.08
C LYS A 70 -1.34 0.70 -8.62
N LYS A 71 -0.81 -0.20 -7.78
CA LYS A 71 -1.57 -1.32 -7.22
C LYS A 71 -2.72 -0.84 -6.34
N TYR A 72 -2.51 0.19 -5.53
CA TYR A 72 -3.56 0.75 -4.67
C TYR A 72 -4.71 1.34 -5.50
N LEU A 73 -4.38 2.13 -6.51
CA LEU A 73 -5.39 2.69 -7.42
C LEU A 73 -6.14 1.60 -8.19
N GLN A 74 -5.43 0.57 -8.67
CA GLN A 74 -6.06 -0.57 -9.33
C GLN A 74 -7.02 -1.31 -8.39
N PHE A 75 -6.61 -1.50 -7.14
CA PHE A 75 -7.43 -2.12 -6.10
C PHE A 75 -8.71 -1.33 -5.83
N GLU A 76 -8.61 0.00 -5.67
CA GLU A 76 -9.78 0.84 -5.46
C GLU A 76 -10.67 0.94 -6.70
N LYS A 77 -10.12 0.92 -7.92
CA LYS A 77 -10.91 0.84 -9.15
C LYS A 77 -11.68 -0.48 -9.27
N GLN A 78 -11.10 -1.58 -8.79
CA GLN A 78 -11.71 -2.91 -8.88
C GLN A 78 -12.73 -3.20 -7.79
N HIS A 79 -12.49 -2.71 -6.57
CA HIS A 79 -13.29 -3.08 -5.41
C HIS A 79 -13.92 -1.90 -4.65
N GLY A 80 -13.44 -0.69 -4.90
CA GLY A 80 -13.90 0.51 -4.23
C GLY A 80 -14.94 1.28 -5.03
N THR A 81 -15.30 2.45 -4.50
CA THR A 81 -16.14 3.43 -5.15
C THR A 81 -15.30 4.56 -5.74
N THR A 82 -15.90 5.39 -6.60
CA THR A 82 -15.26 6.63 -7.09
C THR A 82 -14.76 7.51 -5.94
N ALA A 83 -15.47 7.54 -4.81
CA ALA A 83 -15.03 8.27 -3.62
C ALA A 83 -13.76 7.67 -2.99
N ASP A 84 -13.64 6.34 -2.97
CA ASP A 84 -12.43 5.68 -2.45
C ASP A 84 -11.21 5.91 -3.35
N VAL A 85 -11.40 5.84 -4.67
CA VAL A 85 -10.34 6.17 -5.65
C VAL A 85 -9.87 7.62 -5.47
N ASN A 86 -10.79 8.56 -5.26
CA ASN A 86 -10.44 9.95 -5.01
C ASN A 86 -9.68 10.15 -3.69
N ARG A 87 -10.10 9.47 -2.62
CA ARG A 87 -9.37 9.46 -1.33
C ARG A 87 -7.96 8.90 -1.48
N ALA A 88 -7.80 7.80 -2.21
CA ALA A 88 -6.50 7.21 -2.48
C ALA A 88 -5.59 8.19 -3.21
N LYS A 89 -6.10 8.87 -4.25
CA LYS A 89 -5.37 9.90 -4.99
C LYS A 89 -4.93 11.05 -4.11
N GLU A 90 -5.83 11.59 -3.28
CA GLU A 90 -5.51 12.66 -2.34
C GLU A 90 -4.38 12.26 -1.40
N ARG A 91 -4.42 11.05 -0.84
CA ARG A 91 -3.34 10.51 0.00
C ARG A 91 -2.02 10.36 -0.74
N ILE A 92 -2.05 9.90 -1.99
CA ILE A 92 -0.85 9.78 -2.83
C ILE A 92 -0.24 11.17 -3.09
N THR A 93 -1.06 12.16 -3.42
CA THR A 93 -0.60 13.55 -3.63
C THR A 93 0.04 14.12 -2.37
N GLN A 94 -0.58 13.94 -1.21
CA GLN A 94 -0.02 14.35 0.08
C GLN A 94 1.33 13.69 0.36
N TYR A 95 1.46 12.39 0.06
CA TYR A 95 2.70 11.64 0.19
C TYR A 95 3.80 12.19 -0.73
N VAL A 96 3.50 12.46 -2.01
CA VAL A 96 4.46 13.02 -2.97
C VAL A 96 4.94 14.39 -2.50
N ASN A 97 4.02 15.28 -2.13
CA ASN A 97 4.35 16.63 -1.62
C ASN A 97 5.23 16.57 -0.36
N THR A 98 4.95 15.63 0.55
CA THR A 98 5.75 15.44 1.77
C THR A 98 7.15 14.93 1.46
N ASN A 99 7.30 14.07 0.44
CA ASN A 99 8.58 13.51 0.02
C ASN A 99 9.43 14.47 -0.81
N ASP A 100 8.81 15.35 -1.58
CA ASP A 100 9.46 16.36 -2.41
C ASP A 100 10.20 17.39 -1.55
N ASN A 101 9.54 17.87 -0.48
CA ASN A 101 10.14 18.79 0.52
C ASN A 101 11.37 18.21 1.25
N ASN A 102 11.56 16.89 1.24
CA ASN A 102 12.67 16.22 1.92
C ASN A 102 13.84 15.87 1.00
N ASN A 103 13.69 15.97 -0.33
CA ASN A 103 14.71 15.58 -1.31
C ASN A 103 14.91 16.67 -2.36
N ASP A 104 15.63 17.73 -1.99
CA ASP A 104 16.18 18.67 -2.95
C ASP A 104 17.05 17.91 -3.98
N THR A 105 16.76 18.11 -5.27
CA THR A 105 17.48 17.59 -6.45
C THR A 105 17.22 16.14 -6.89
N THR A 106 16.01 15.80 -7.38
CA THR A 106 15.87 15.28 -8.76
C THR A 106 14.40 15.35 -9.22
N ASN A 107 14.12 16.36 -10.05
CA ASN A 107 12.94 16.47 -10.88
C ASN A 107 12.67 15.15 -11.64
N SER A 108 11.46 14.58 -11.49
CA SER A 108 10.82 13.71 -12.49
C SER A 108 9.39 13.39 -12.07
N ASN A 109 8.46 14.22 -12.55
CA ASN A 109 7.15 13.83 -13.08
C ASN A 109 6.49 12.61 -12.42
N MET A 110 5.99 12.79 -11.20
CA MET A 110 4.68 12.22 -10.87
C MET A 110 3.69 13.36 -10.94
N GLU A 111 3.54 13.91 -12.15
CA GLU A 111 2.33 14.66 -12.45
C GLU A 111 1.19 13.66 -12.24
N THR A 112 0.29 13.97 -11.31
CA THR A 112 -0.91 13.19 -11.04
C THR A 112 -1.81 13.06 -12.29
N ASP A 113 -1.47 13.79 -13.36
CA ASP A 113 -2.02 13.74 -14.71
C ASP A 113 -1.42 12.65 -15.62
N GLU A 114 -0.24 12.06 -15.33
CA GLU A 114 0.36 10.94 -16.09
C GLU A 114 -0.01 9.55 -15.55
N LEU A 115 -0.82 9.49 -14.48
CA LEU A 115 -1.50 8.27 -14.08
C LEU A 115 -2.75 8.12 -14.94
N ASP A 116 -2.56 7.71 -16.21
CA ASP A 116 -3.64 7.40 -17.15
C ASP A 116 -4.82 6.71 -16.43
N PHE A 117 -5.94 7.42 -16.47
CA PHE A 117 -7.22 7.05 -15.89
C PHE A 117 -7.82 5.85 -16.61
#